data_AF-A0A956DS23-F1
#
_entry.id   AF-A0A956DS23-F1
#
_cell.length_a   1.000
_cell.length_b   1.000
_cell.length_c   1.000
_cell.angle_alpha   90.00
_cell.angle_beta   90.00
_cell.angle_gamma   90.00
#
_symmetry.space_group_name_H-M   'P 1'
#
loop_
_entity.id
_entity.type
_entity.pdbx_description
1 polymer ?
#
loop_
_entity_poly.entity_id
_entity_poly.type
_entity_poly.pdbx_seq_one_letter_code
_entity_poly.pdbx_strand_id
1 'polypeptide(L)'
;MSLHARVQAFIAATPEGREPFDALACALARHQAALVPAVARLFEAEGVDAERLRDADAIPAVVTDAFRHRRIAAHPEAQDTRVFETSGTSLGEEQRGRHPMRDLGSYVAGALAWGEAHLWPDLPPAELAFIGLVAPEDLAPRSSLTFMLARFAERMASASYHWDGETLDVAAVQAAAAAVTRPTLVAGTSFAFVHLLDSLGDTRLPLPPGSRVMQTGGFKGRSREIEAT
;
A
#
# COMPACT_ATOMS: atom_id res chain seq x y z
N MET A 1 7.81 -15.13 22.02
CA MET A 1 7.96 -14.10 20.97
C MET A 1 6.65 -13.33 20.85
N SER A 2 6.67 -12.00 20.71
CA SER A 2 5.42 -11.23 20.49
C SER A 2 4.79 -11.58 19.14
N LEU A 3 3.48 -11.34 18.97
CA LEU A 3 2.82 -11.53 17.67
C LEU A 3 3.45 -10.66 16.57
N HIS A 4 3.87 -9.44 16.90
CA HIS A 4 4.55 -8.57 15.95
C HIS A 4 5.87 -9.17 15.45
N ALA A 5 6.69 -9.70 16.36
CA ALA A 5 7.95 -10.35 15.98
C ALA A 5 7.72 -11.66 15.18
N ARG A 6 6.63 -12.40 15.44
CA ARG A 6 6.21 -13.53 14.59
C ARG A 6 5.85 -13.09 13.17
N VAL A 7 5.09 -12.01 13.03
CA VAL A 7 4.76 -11.43 11.72
C VAL A 7 6.03 -11.00 10.98
N GLN A 8 6.95 -10.30 11.64
CA GLN A 8 8.21 -9.90 11.00
C GLN A 8 9.08 -11.10 10.59
N ALA A 9 9.15 -12.14 11.43
CA ALA A 9 9.88 -13.36 11.10
C ALA A 9 9.23 -14.14 9.94
N PHE A 10 7.90 -14.14 9.85
CA PHE A 10 7.16 -14.72 8.74
C PHE A 10 7.44 -13.96 7.44
N ILE A 11 7.35 -12.62 7.48
CA ILE A 11 7.68 -11.75 6.33
C ILE A 11 9.11 -11.98 5.86
N ALA A 12 10.09 -12.00 6.77
CA ALA A 12 11.50 -12.20 6.42
C ALA A 12 11.79 -13.59 5.81
N ALA A 13 10.91 -14.57 6.03
CA ALA A 13 11.02 -15.90 5.44
C ALA A 13 10.23 -16.06 4.12
N THR A 14 9.57 -15.00 3.64
CA THR A 14 8.84 -15.01 2.36
C THR A 14 9.85 -15.19 1.21
N PRO A 15 9.59 -16.07 0.21
CA PRO A 15 8.30 -16.67 -0.13
C PRO A 15 7.95 -17.98 0.59
N GLU A 16 8.88 -18.61 1.32
CA GLU A 16 8.73 -19.98 1.85
C GLU A 16 8.00 -20.05 3.22
N GLY A 17 8.09 -18.98 4.03
CA GLY A 17 7.46 -18.88 5.35
C GLY A 17 8.15 -19.73 6.43
N ARG A 18 8.12 -19.27 7.70
CA ARG A 18 8.72 -19.99 8.86
C ARG A 18 7.72 -20.81 9.68
N GLU A 19 6.45 -20.43 9.65
CA GLU A 19 5.32 -21.13 10.27
C GLU A 19 4.16 -21.16 9.27
N PRO A 20 3.18 -22.09 9.38
CA PRO A 20 2.02 -22.10 8.50
C PRO A 20 1.24 -20.77 8.60
N PHE A 21 0.83 -20.22 7.47
CA PHE A 21 0.07 -18.97 7.41
C PHE A 21 -1.18 -19.02 8.31
N ASP A 22 -1.92 -20.13 8.29
CA ASP A 22 -3.12 -20.32 9.11
C ASP A 22 -2.86 -20.17 10.61
N ALA A 23 -1.73 -20.69 11.10
CA ALA A 23 -1.38 -20.62 12.51
C ALA A 23 -1.13 -19.17 12.96
N LEU A 24 -0.47 -18.37 12.12
CA LEU A 24 -0.23 -16.95 12.36
C LEU A 24 -1.52 -16.13 12.22
N ALA A 25 -2.30 -16.36 11.16
CA ALA A 25 -3.56 -15.68 10.89
C ALA A 25 -4.57 -15.90 12.02
N CYS A 26 -4.77 -17.15 12.46
CA CYS A 26 -5.66 -17.47 13.58
C CYS A 26 -5.20 -16.83 14.90
N ALA A 27 -3.88 -16.76 15.14
CA ALA A 27 -3.35 -16.10 16.34
C ALA A 27 -3.58 -14.57 16.32
N LEU A 28 -3.47 -13.93 15.15
CA LEU A 28 -3.81 -12.52 14.96
C LEU A 28 -5.32 -12.28 15.12
N ALA A 29 -6.16 -13.14 14.55
CA ALA A 29 -7.61 -13.07 14.67
C ALA A 29 -8.07 -13.13 16.13
N ARG A 30 -7.55 -14.10 16.92
CA ARG A 30 -7.81 -14.18 18.37
C ARG A 30 -7.41 -12.91 19.10
N HIS A 31 -6.22 -12.39 18.80
CA HIS A 31 -5.74 -11.17 19.43
C HIS A 31 -6.60 -9.95 19.09
N GLN A 32 -7.06 -9.83 17.85
CA GLN A 32 -7.96 -8.77 17.42
C GLN A 32 -9.36 -8.93 18.02
N ALA A 33 -9.93 -10.13 18.06
CA ALA A 33 -11.22 -10.38 18.71
C ALA A 33 -11.18 -10.04 20.20
N ALA A 34 -10.08 -10.35 20.90
CA ALA A 34 -9.93 -10.04 22.33
C ALA A 34 -9.80 -8.53 22.63
N LEU A 35 -9.26 -7.72 21.71
CA LEU A 35 -8.88 -6.32 21.98
C LEU A 35 -9.63 -5.28 21.14
N VAL A 36 -10.32 -5.67 20.09
CA VAL A 36 -11.01 -4.77 19.16
C VAL A 36 -12.51 -5.04 19.22
N PRO A 37 -13.30 -4.20 19.94
CA PRO A 37 -14.72 -4.45 20.15
C PRO A 37 -15.55 -4.61 18.88
N ALA A 38 -15.15 -3.96 17.78
CA ALA A 38 -15.82 -4.11 16.49
C ALA A 38 -15.56 -5.48 15.84
N VAL A 39 -14.38 -6.05 16.03
CA VAL A 39 -14.03 -7.39 15.54
C VAL A 39 -14.72 -8.46 16.38
N ALA A 40 -14.74 -8.30 17.72
CA ALA A 40 -15.48 -9.19 18.62
C ALA A 40 -16.96 -9.32 18.20
N ARG A 41 -17.64 -8.19 17.99
CA ARG A 41 -19.05 -8.18 17.55
C ARG A 41 -19.26 -8.79 16.16
N LEU A 42 -18.30 -8.64 15.24
CA LEU A 42 -18.37 -9.30 13.94
C LEU A 42 -18.32 -10.82 14.11
N PHE A 43 -17.41 -11.33 14.92
CA PHE A 43 -17.28 -12.76 15.20
C PHE A 43 -18.53 -13.32 15.86
N GLU A 44 -19.08 -12.61 16.86
CA GLU A 44 -20.35 -12.97 17.50
C GLU A 44 -21.52 -13.02 16.50
N ALA A 45 -21.63 -12.02 15.61
CA ALA A 45 -22.69 -11.94 14.61
C ALA A 45 -22.62 -13.08 13.58
N GLU A 46 -21.41 -13.49 13.20
CA GLU A 46 -21.15 -14.61 12.28
C GLU A 46 -21.13 -15.98 12.98
N GLY A 47 -21.33 -16.03 14.30
CA GLY A 47 -21.30 -17.27 15.08
C GLY A 47 -19.93 -17.95 15.15
N VAL A 48 -18.84 -17.19 14.96
CA VAL A 48 -17.46 -17.69 14.93
C VAL A 48 -16.79 -17.52 16.30
N ASP A 49 -16.34 -18.63 16.88
CA ASP A 49 -15.51 -18.63 18.08
C ASP A 49 -14.02 -18.51 17.71
N ALA A 50 -13.42 -17.36 18.05
CA ALA A 50 -12.02 -17.07 17.74
C ALA A 50 -11.05 -18.12 18.34
N GLU A 51 -11.34 -18.67 19.52
CA GLU A 51 -10.46 -19.66 20.16
C GLU A 51 -10.41 -20.98 19.38
N ARG A 52 -11.48 -21.29 18.65
CA ARG A 52 -11.62 -22.54 17.87
C ARG A 52 -11.10 -22.45 16.44
N LEU A 53 -10.69 -21.26 15.96
CA LEU A 53 -10.13 -21.08 14.62
C LEU A 53 -8.87 -21.93 14.38
N ARG A 54 -8.84 -22.61 13.23
CA ARG A 54 -7.70 -23.41 12.75
C ARG A 54 -7.26 -23.02 11.34
N ASP A 55 -8.17 -22.51 10.53
CA ASP A 55 -7.96 -22.19 9.13
C ASP A 55 -8.20 -20.68 8.89
N ALA A 56 -7.35 -20.03 8.10
CA ALA A 56 -7.49 -18.60 7.83
C ALA A 56 -8.80 -18.25 7.11
N ASP A 57 -9.30 -19.15 6.27
CA ASP A 57 -10.55 -18.96 5.52
C ASP A 57 -11.79 -18.90 6.41
N ALA A 58 -11.70 -19.40 7.65
CA ALA A 58 -12.78 -19.33 8.63
C ALA A 58 -12.84 -17.99 9.38
N ILE A 59 -11.90 -17.08 9.13
CA ILE A 59 -11.84 -15.76 9.78
C ILE A 59 -12.86 -14.81 9.12
N PRO A 60 -13.83 -14.24 9.87
CA PRO A 60 -14.74 -13.24 9.33
C PRO A 60 -14.00 -12.02 8.75
N ALA A 61 -14.34 -11.66 7.51
CA ALA A 61 -13.72 -10.54 6.82
C ALA A 61 -14.24 -9.19 7.36
N VAL A 62 -13.33 -8.30 7.77
CA VAL A 62 -13.69 -6.93 8.14
C VAL A 62 -13.86 -6.09 6.88
N VAL A 63 -15.10 -5.68 6.58
CA VAL A 63 -15.40 -4.82 5.43
C VAL A 63 -14.72 -3.46 5.53
N THR A 64 -14.30 -2.90 4.39
CA THR A 64 -13.55 -1.63 4.34
C THR A 64 -14.32 -0.46 4.97
N ASP A 65 -15.64 -0.44 4.87
CA ASP A 65 -16.47 0.64 5.44
C ASP A 65 -16.51 0.62 6.97
N ALA A 66 -16.19 -0.50 7.61
CA ALA A 66 -16.07 -0.56 9.08
C ALA A 66 -15.02 0.43 9.60
N PHE A 67 -13.94 0.67 8.85
CA PHE A 67 -12.87 1.61 9.21
C PHE A 67 -13.31 3.08 9.19
N ARG A 68 -14.48 3.40 8.62
CA ARG A 68 -15.07 4.75 8.69
C ARG A 68 -15.82 4.99 10.01
N HIS A 69 -16.43 3.94 10.53
CA HIS A 69 -17.37 4.04 11.65
C HIS A 69 -16.82 3.49 12.96
N ARG A 70 -15.73 2.72 12.90
CA ARG A 70 -15.15 2.01 14.03
C ARG A 70 -13.63 2.13 14.00
N ARG A 71 -13.02 2.27 15.18
CA ARG A 71 -11.57 2.18 15.34
C ARG A 71 -11.14 0.71 15.35
N ILE A 72 -10.52 0.26 14.26
CA ILE A 72 -10.02 -1.10 14.11
C ILE A 72 -8.53 -1.14 14.46
N ALA A 73 -8.20 -1.15 15.75
CA ALA A 73 -6.82 -1.25 16.21
C ALA A 73 -6.72 -1.83 17.64
N ALA A 74 -5.82 -2.80 17.83
CA ALA A 74 -5.60 -3.52 19.08
C ALA A 74 -4.64 -2.80 20.05
N HIS A 75 -4.79 -1.47 20.15
CA HIS A 75 -4.06 -0.60 21.08
C HIS A 75 -4.90 0.65 21.40
N PRO A 76 -4.65 1.34 22.54
CA PRO A 76 -5.28 2.62 22.83
C PRO A 76 -4.86 3.74 21.85
N GLU A 77 -5.74 4.71 21.63
CA GLU A 77 -5.49 5.86 20.74
C GLU A 77 -4.27 6.70 21.15
N ALA A 78 -3.96 6.77 22.45
CA ALA A 78 -2.77 7.45 22.96
C ALA A 78 -1.44 6.82 22.46
N GLN A 79 -1.48 5.65 21.83
CA GLN A 79 -0.32 4.96 21.24
C GLN A 79 -0.29 5.06 19.71
N ASP A 80 -1.20 5.81 19.09
CA ASP A 80 -1.20 6.02 17.64
C ASP A 80 0.07 6.82 17.25
N THR A 81 0.93 6.23 16.43
CA THR A 81 2.12 6.91 15.88
C THR A 81 1.89 7.42 14.47
N ARG A 82 1.05 6.73 13.70
CA ARG A 82 0.60 7.14 12.37
C ARG A 82 -0.83 6.67 12.19
N VAL A 83 -1.62 7.41 11.43
CA VAL A 83 -2.96 6.98 11.05
C VAL A 83 -3.07 7.18 9.55
N PHE A 84 -3.36 6.11 8.81
CA PHE A 84 -3.59 6.18 7.38
C PHE A 84 -5.06 6.38 7.07
N GLU A 85 -5.37 6.99 5.94
CA GLU A 85 -6.72 7.28 5.50
C GLU A 85 -6.96 6.80 4.07
N THR A 86 -8.11 6.19 3.82
CA THR A 86 -8.52 5.79 2.47
C THR A 86 -8.67 7.02 1.57
N SER A 87 -8.34 6.93 0.28
CA SER A 87 -8.61 8.04 -0.66
C SER A 87 -10.11 8.25 -0.87
N GLY A 88 -10.53 9.52 -1.08
CA GLY A 88 -11.80 9.93 -1.65
C GLY A 88 -13.08 9.31 -1.06
N THR A 89 -13.81 10.09 -0.27
CA THR A 89 -15.24 9.89 -0.04
C THR A 89 -16.00 10.96 -0.80
N SER A 90 -16.94 10.54 -1.66
CA SER A 90 -17.92 11.44 -2.31
C SER A 90 -18.79 12.22 -1.32
N LEU A 91 -18.64 11.95 -0.02
CA LEU A 91 -19.41 12.45 1.10
C LEU A 91 -18.59 13.31 2.09
N GLY A 92 -17.36 13.72 1.74
CA GLY A 92 -16.50 14.63 2.52
C GLY A 92 -15.43 13.95 3.39
N GLU A 93 -14.39 14.69 3.78
CA GLU A 93 -13.17 14.19 4.47
C GLU A 93 -13.47 13.42 5.76
N GLU A 94 -14.47 13.85 6.52
CA GLU A 94 -14.93 13.23 7.78
C GLU A 94 -15.44 11.78 7.62
N GLN A 95 -15.70 11.33 6.39
CA GLN A 95 -16.20 9.97 6.12
C GLN A 95 -15.12 8.98 5.66
N ARG A 96 -13.84 9.40 5.62
CA ARG A 96 -12.75 8.53 5.18
C ARG A 96 -12.48 7.42 6.21
N GLY A 97 -12.17 6.22 5.71
CA GLY A 97 -11.75 5.12 6.58
C GLY A 97 -10.40 5.45 7.20
N ARG A 98 -10.25 5.23 8.50
CA ARG A 98 -9.01 5.50 9.26
C ARG A 98 -8.38 4.20 9.73
N HIS A 99 -7.06 4.09 9.58
CA HIS A 99 -6.29 2.92 10.00
C HIS A 99 -5.14 3.34 10.92
N PRO A 100 -5.34 3.31 12.25
CA PRO A 100 -4.31 3.65 13.22
C PRO A 100 -3.22 2.60 13.33
N MET A 101 -1.98 3.06 13.35
CA MET A 101 -0.76 2.27 13.51
C MET A 101 0.00 2.77 14.74
N ARG A 102 0.35 1.85 15.64
CA ARG A 102 1.32 2.11 16.72
C ARG A 102 2.77 1.88 16.27
N ASP A 103 2.95 1.01 15.27
CA ASP A 103 4.25 0.56 14.79
C ASP A 103 4.15 0.28 13.29
N LEU A 104 5.07 0.83 12.52
CA LEU A 104 5.13 0.72 11.06
C LEU A 104 6.08 -0.39 10.58
N GLY A 105 6.80 -1.06 11.48
CA GLY A 105 7.86 -2.02 11.16
C GLY A 105 7.38 -3.20 10.32
N SER A 106 6.23 -3.80 10.65
CA SER A 106 5.65 -4.88 9.83
C SER A 106 5.14 -4.40 8.48
N TYR A 107 4.62 -3.16 8.40
CA TYR A 107 4.20 -2.55 7.13
C TYR A 107 5.40 -2.36 6.20
N VAL A 108 6.46 -1.72 6.71
CA VAL A 108 7.69 -1.45 5.94
C VAL A 108 8.36 -2.76 5.53
N ALA A 109 8.50 -3.71 6.44
CA ALA A 109 9.10 -5.00 6.13
C ALA A 109 8.32 -5.74 5.03
N GLY A 110 7.00 -5.81 5.13
CA GLY A 110 6.15 -6.47 4.13
C GLY A 110 6.22 -5.77 2.77
N ALA A 111 6.08 -4.44 2.75
CA ALA A 111 6.17 -3.66 1.53
C ALA A 111 7.51 -3.87 0.81
N LEU A 112 8.63 -3.80 1.54
CA LEU A 112 9.95 -3.95 0.95
C LEU A 112 10.21 -5.38 0.46
N ALA A 113 9.83 -6.41 1.24
CA ALA A 113 10.03 -7.81 0.85
C ALA A 113 9.28 -8.14 -0.45
N TRP A 114 8.01 -7.73 -0.55
CA TRP A 114 7.20 -7.98 -1.75
C TRP A 114 7.60 -7.07 -2.92
N GLY A 115 7.94 -5.82 -2.64
CA GLY A 115 8.49 -4.89 -3.63
C GLY A 115 9.75 -5.46 -4.27
N GLU A 116 10.69 -5.97 -3.48
CA GLU A 116 11.90 -6.61 -3.98
C GLU A 116 11.59 -7.83 -4.84
N ALA A 117 10.75 -8.74 -4.36
CA ALA A 117 10.41 -9.95 -5.10
C ALA A 117 9.69 -9.70 -6.45
N HIS A 118 8.94 -8.60 -6.60
CA HIS A 118 8.08 -8.38 -7.78
C HIS A 118 8.52 -7.24 -8.67
N LEU A 119 9.08 -6.18 -8.09
CA LEU A 119 9.42 -4.95 -8.80
C LEU A 119 10.92 -4.83 -9.06
N TRP A 120 11.80 -5.51 -8.33
CA TRP A 120 13.23 -5.54 -8.62
C TRP A 120 13.94 -6.83 -8.16
N PRO A 121 13.45 -8.02 -8.56
CA PRO A 121 14.02 -9.31 -8.14
C PRO A 121 15.43 -9.57 -8.71
N ASP A 122 15.78 -8.88 -9.79
CA ASP A 122 16.98 -9.10 -10.63
C ASP A 122 17.97 -7.93 -10.59
N LEU A 123 17.64 -6.84 -9.87
CA LEU A 123 18.49 -5.65 -9.78
C LEU A 123 18.53 -5.12 -8.34
N PRO A 124 19.71 -4.75 -7.82
CA PRO A 124 19.78 -4.08 -6.53
C PRO A 124 19.12 -2.70 -6.64
N PRO A 125 18.34 -2.26 -5.64
CA PRO A 125 17.59 -1.01 -5.72
C PRO A 125 18.51 0.21 -5.90
N ALA A 126 19.75 0.16 -5.39
CA ALA A 126 20.75 1.22 -5.59
C ALA A 126 21.20 1.41 -7.06
N GLU A 127 20.81 0.51 -7.97
CA GLU A 127 21.02 0.65 -9.41
C GLU A 127 19.79 1.17 -10.15
N LEU A 128 18.66 1.34 -9.46
CA LEU A 128 17.41 1.82 -10.04
C LEU A 128 17.22 3.32 -9.81
N ALA A 129 16.55 3.98 -10.75
CA ALA A 129 15.93 5.27 -10.52
C ALA A 129 14.43 5.11 -10.20
N PHE A 130 13.84 6.10 -9.55
CA PHE A 130 12.42 6.13 -9.23
C PHE A 130 11.75 7.38 -9.81
N ILE A 131 10.63 7.18 -10.51
CA ILE A 131 9.74 8.23 -10.99
C ILE A 131 8.36 7.99 -10.37
N GLY A 132 7.99 8.83 -9.42
CA GLY A 132 6.70 8.81 -8.75
C GLY A 132 5.68 9.66 -9.48
N LEU A 133 4.60 9.03 -9.94
CA LEU A 133 3.38 9.69 -10.42
C LEU A 133 2.39 9.90 -9.26
N VAL A 134 2.93 10.17 -8.08
CA VAL A 134 2.21 10.38 -6.81
C VAL A 134 2.83 11.56 -6.08
N ALA A 135 2.08 12.14 -5.14
CA ALA A 135 2.62 13.17 -4.26
C ALA A 135 3.75 12.59 -3.40
N PRO A 136 4.79 13.39 -3.08
CA PRO A 136 5.73 13.03 -2.04
C PRO A 136 5.02 12.89 -0.68
N GLU A 137 5.63 12.14 0.26
CA GLU A 137 4.98 11.79 1.52
C GLU A 137 4.65 13.00 2.40
N ASP A 138 5.47 14.04 2.38
CA ASP A 138 5.27 15.28 3.14
C ASP A 138 4.01 16.04 2.71
N LEU A 139 3.64 15.98 1.43
CA LEU A 139 2.39 16.54 0.90
C LEU A 139 1.17 15.62 1.11
N ALA A 140 1.38 14.32 1.31
CA ALA A 140 0.32 13.35 1.54
C ALA A 140 0.59 12.40 2.72
N PRO A 141 0.79 12.92 3.95
CA PRO A 141 1.25 12.13 5.10
C PRO A 141 0.22 11.09 5.57
N ARG A 142 -1.03 11.19 5.13
CA ARG A 142 -2.12 10.28 5.52
C ARG A 142 -2.32 9.14 4.53
N SER A 143 -1.60 9.15 3.41
CA SER A 143 -1.70 8.10 2.40
C SER A 143 -0.71 6.98 2.69
N SER A 144 -1.23 5.76 2.84
CA SER A 144 -0.40 4.57 2.98
C SER A 144 0.37 4.25 1.70
N LEU A 145 -0.18 4.64 0.54
CA LEU A 145 0.46 4.47 -0.76
C LEU A 145 1.70 5.36 -0.89
N THR A 146 1.59 6.66 -0.59
CA THR A 146 2.74 7.57 -0.67
C THR A 146 3.80 7.20 0.35
N PHE A 147 3.39 6.80 1.56
CA PHE A 147 4.29 6.23 2.56
C PHE A 147 5.04 5.00 2.03
N MET A 148 4.34 4.04 1.42
CA MET A 148 4.97 2.84 0.84
C MET A 148 5.98 3.18 -0.25
N LEU A 149 5.58 4.04 -1.20
CA LEU A 149 6.43 4.43 -2.32
C LEU A 149 7.64 5.25 -1.86
N ALA A 150 7.52 6.05 -0.81
CA ALA A 150 8.65 6.74 -0.20
C ALA A 150 9.70 5.74 0.34
N ARG A 151 9.28 4.65 0.98
CA ARG A 151 10.19 3.58 1.44
C ARG A 151 10.87 2.86 0.27
N PHE A 152 10.21 2.74 -0.88
CA PHE A 152 10.84 2.19 -2.09
C PHE A 152 11.89 3.15 -2.62
N ALA A 153 11.49 4.42 -2.80
CA ALA A 153 12.34 5.49 -3.31
C ALA A 153 13.62 5.69 -2.48
N GLU A 154 13.55 5.58 -1.15
CA GLU A 154 14.71 5.67 -0.25
C GLU A 154 15.80 4.60 -0.51
N ARG A 155 15.44 3.49 -1.14
CA ARG A 155 16.41 2.44 -1.52
C ARG A 155 16.97 2.63 -2.92
N MET A 156 16.35 3.50 -3.72
CA MET A 156 16.74 3.74 -5.11
C MET A 156 17.91 4.72 -5.20
N ALA A 157 18.65 4.68 -6.31
CA ALA A 157 19.78 5.57 -6.53
C ALA A 157 19.38 7.04 -6.67
N SER A 158 18.16 7.28 -7.16
CA SER A 158 17.56 8.61 -7.29
C SER A 158 16.04 8.46 -7.28
N ALA A 159 15.36 9.51 -6.84
CA ALA A 159 13.91 9.56 -6.82
C ALA A 159 13.41 10.94 -7.22
N SER A 160 12.31 10.96 -7.97
CA SER A 160 11.59 12.15 -8.39
C SER A 160 10.09 11.92 -8.23
N TYR A 161 9.34 12.99 -7.95
CA TYR A 161 7.89 12.96 -7.76
C TYR A 161 7.29 14.08 -8.60
N HIS A 162 6.23 13.79 -9.34
CA HIS A 162 5.68 14.70 -10.35
C HIS A 162 4.20 14.99 -10.16
N TRP A 163 3.70 14.86 -8.93
CA TRP A 163 2.34 15.22 -8.56
C TRP A 163 2.41 16.29 -7.46
N ASP A 164 1.77 17.43 -7.69
CA ASP A 164 1.82 18.60 -6.80
C ASP A 164 0.74 18.57 -5.69
N GLY A 165 -0.16 17.60 -5.73
CA GLY A 165 -1.30 17.46 -4.84
C GLY A 165 -2.62 17.50 -5.58
N GLU A 166 -2.65 18.14 -6.75
CA GLU A 166 -3.85 18.33 -7.58
C GLU A 166 -3.70 17.70 -8.97
N THR A 167 -2.53 17.86 -9.60
CA THR A 167 -2.29 17.42 -10.98
C THR A 167 -0.93 16.78 -11.17
N LEU A 168 -0.82 16.00 -12.26
CA LEU A 168 0.44 15.42 -12.72
C LEU A 168 1.15 16.42 -13.63
N ASP A 169 2.40 16.74 -13.32
CA ASP A 169 3.28 17.50 -14.22
C ASP A 169 3.87 16.55 -15.29
N VAL A 170 3.13 16.40 -16.39
CA VAL A 170 3.51 15.53 -17.51
C VAL A 170 4.83 15.95 -18.14
N ALA A 171 5.09 17.26 -18.25
CA ALA A 171 6.33 17.77 -18.84
C ALA A 171 7.54 17.40 -17.97
N ALA A 172 7.41 17.49 -16.65
CA ALA A 172 8.44 17.06 -15.73
C ALA A 172 8.67 15.54 -15.76
N VAL A 173 7.60 14.73 -15.92
CA VAL A 173 7.74 13.27 -16.12
C VAL A 173 8.51 12.97 -17.41
N GLN A 174 8.19 13.65 -18.51
CA GLN A 174 8.90 13.50 -19.79
C GLN A 174 10.38 13.87 -19.66
N ALA A 175 10.68 14.99 -18.98
CA ALA A 175 12.04 15.42 -18.74
C ALA A 175 12.82 14.43 -17.86
N ALA A 176 12.19 13.90 -16.80
CA ALA A 176 12.78 12.88 -15.94
C ALA A 176 13.07 11.59 -16.72
N ALA A 177 12.11 11.11 -17.51
CA ALA A 177 12.29 9.93 -18.36
C ALA A 177 13.43 10.11 -19.38
N ALA A 178 13.56 11.30 -19.98
CA ALA A 178 14.65 11.60 -20.92
C ALA A 178 16.02 11.70 -20.25
N ALA A 179 16.08 12.04 -18.95
CA ALA A 179 17.32 12.25 -18.21
C ALA A 179 17.84 10.98 -17.51
N VAL A 180 16.99 9.98 -17.25
CA VAL A 180 17.41 8.75 -16.57
C VAL A 180 18.28 7.87 -17.47
N THR A 181 19.43 7.46 -16.94
CA THR A 181 20.35 6.54 -17.60
C THR A 181 20.29 5.13 -17.03
N ARG A 182 19.52 4.94 -15.95
CA ARG A 182 19.39 3.69 -15.20
C ARG A 182 18.01 3.07 -15.40
N PRO A 183 17.86 1.74 -15.28
CA PRO A 183 16.55 1.13 -15.22
C PRO A 183 15.70 1.81 -14.14
N THR A 184 14.46 2.13 -14.47
CA THR A 184 13.62 3.03 -13.68
C THR A 184 12.35 2.33 -13.25
N LEU A 185 12.01 2.44 -11.97
CA LEU A 185 10.68 2.11 -11.46
C LEU A 185 9.78 3.34 -11.58
N VAL A 186 8.76 3.24 -12.44
CA VAL A 186 7.69 4.25 -12.54
C VAL A 186 6.49 3.78 -11.72
N ALA A 187 6.13 4.49 -10.66
CA ALA A 187 5.06 4.07 -9.76
C ALA A 187 3.99 5.15 -9.59
N GLY A 188 2.72 4.75 -9.68
CA GLY A 188 1.60 5.71 -9.78
C GLY A 188 0.25 5.10 -9.45
N THR A 189 -0.75 5.96 -9.25
CA THR A 189 -2.16 5.53 -9.25
C THR A 189 -2.64 5.33 -10.70
N SER A 190 -3.67 4.51 -10.90
CA SER A 190 -4.30 4.37 -12.23
C SER A 190 -4.66 5.72 -12.86
N PHE A 191 -5.16 6.66 -12.07
CA PHE A 191 -5.57 7.98 -12.53
C PHE A 191 -4.40 8.80 -13.07
N ALA A 192 -3.27 8.78 -12.35
CA ALA A 192 -2.05 9.44 -12.80
C ALA A 192 -1.52 8.82 -14.11
N PHE A 193 -1.59 7.49 -14.25
CA PHE A 193 -1.23 6.83 -15.51
C PHE A 193 -2.16 7.21 -16.66
N VAL A 194 -3.48 7.25 -16.45
CA VAL A 194 -4.44 7.70 -17.47
C VAL A 194 -4.11 9.12 -17.92
N HIS A 195 -3.90 10.05 -16.99
CA HIS A 195 -3.51 11.42 -17.34
C HIS A 195 -2.21 11.53 -18.10
N LEU A 196 -1.20 10.76 -17.70
CA LEU A 196 0.07 10.70 -18.40
C LEU A 196 -0.12 10.19 -19.83
N LEU A 197 -0.81 9.07 -20.01
CA LEU A 197 -1.01 8.44 -21.30
C LEU A 197 -1.87 9.30 -22.25
N ASP A 198 -2.96 9.88 -21.74
CA ASP A 198 -3.82 10.79 -22.52
C ASP A 198 -3.04 12.01 -23.01
N SER A 199 -2.13 12.53 -22.18
CA SER A 199 -1.32 13.70 -22.52
C SER A 199 -0.16 13.36 -23.45
N LEU A 200 0.35 12.13 -23.41
CA LEU A 200 1.41 11.65 -24.31
C LEU A 200 0.88 11.36 -25.72
N GLY A 201 -0.35 10.88 -25.85
CA GLY A 201 -0.88 10.35 -27.10
C GLY A 201 0.01 9.22 -27.62
N ASP A 202 0.53 9.36 -28.85
CA ASP A 202 1.45 8.39 -29.46
C ASP A 202 2.91 8.55 -29.00
N THR A 203 3.22 9.58 -28.21
CA THR A 203 4.58 9.85 -27.75
C THR A 203 5.03 8.79 -26.76
N ARG A 204 6.18 8.18 -27.01
CA ARG A 204 6.77 7.20 -26.10
C ARG A 204 7.75 7.86 -25.14
N LEU A 205 7.67 7.47 -23.87
CA LEU A 205 8.72 7.80 -22.89
C LEU A 205 9.90 6.84 -23.08
N PRO A 206 11.10 7.33 -23.41
CA PRO A 206 12.28 6.47 -23.48
C PRO A 206 12.71 6.12 -22.06
N LEU A 207 12.61 4.85 -21.69
CA LEU A 207 13.12 4.35 -20.41
C LEU A 207 14.19 3.29 -20.67
N PRO A 208 15.29 3.26 -19.89
CA PRO A 208 16.33 2.25 -20.07
C PRO A 208 15.78 0.81 -19.93
N PRO A 209 16.36 -0.18 -20.64
CA PRO A 209 15.97 -1.59 -20.49
C PRO A 209 16.00 -2.05 -19.02
N GLY A 210 15.05 -2.90 -18.64
CA GLY A 210 14.87 -3.33 -17.24
C GLY A 210 14.00 -2.38 -16.40
N SER A 211 13.57 -1.24 -16.96
CA SER A 211 12.58 -0.37 -16.32
C SER A 211 11.23 -1.08 -16.15
N ARG A 212 10.52 -0.74 -15.08
CA ARG A 212 9.28 -1.40 -14.67
C ARG A 212 8.24 -0.37 -14.27
N VAL A 213 6.98 -0.74 -14.44
CA VAL A 213 5.83 0.08 -14.07
C VAL A 213 5.08 -0.58 -12.93
N MET A 214 4.87 0.15 -11.85
CA MET A 214 3.97 -0.22 -10.76
C MET A 214 2.71 0.63 -10.84
N GLN A 215 1.67 0.08 -11.43
CA GLN A 215 0.34 0.65 -11.35
C GLN A 215 -0.33 0.22 -10.04
N THR A 216 -0.85 1.20 -9.31
CA THR A 216 -1.64 0.98 -8.09
C THR A 216 -3.08 1.42 -8.32
N GLY A 217 -4.00 1.08 -7.40
CA GLY A 217 -5.40 1.49 -7.48
C GLY A 217 -5.59 3.01 -7.50
N GLY A 218 -6.82 3.48 -7.75
CA GLY A 218 -7.11 4.93 -7.74
C GLY A 218 -8.15 5.42 -8.75
N PHE A 219 -8.92 4.55 -9.40
CA PHE A 219 -9.97 4.96 -10.37
C PHE A 219 -11.14 5.76 -9.77
N LYS A 220 -11.18 5.96 -8.45
CA LYS A 220 -12.30 6.62 -7.76
C LYS A 220 -12.18 8.14 -7.89
N GLY A 221 -12.63 8.70 -9.01
CA GLY A 221 -12.73 10.15 -9.14
C GLY A 221 -12.75 10.80 -10.52
N ARG A 222 -13.29 10.16 -11.57
CA ARG A 222 -13.47 10.66 -12.97
C ARG A 222 -12.44 10.10 -13.97
N SER A 223 -12.56 8.82 -14.29
CA SER A 223 -12.00 8.29 -15.54
C SER A 223 -13.14 7.72 -16.38
N ARG A 224 -13.06 7.93 -17.68
CA ARG A 224 -14.03 7.44 -18.67
C ARG A 224 -14.08 5.91 -18.57
N GLU A 225 -15.29 5.36 -18.48
CA GLU A 225 -15.50 3.91 -18.59
C GLU A 225 -15.23 3.52 -20.05
N ILE A 226 -14.28 2.61 -20.26
CA ILE A 226 -14.00 2.03 -21.57
C ILE A 226 -14.66 0.65 -21.55
N GLU A 227 -15.67 0.45 -22.40
CA GLU A 227 -16.28 -0.87 -22.55
C GLU A 227 -15.23 -1.87 -23.05
N ALA A 228 -15.18 -3.04 -22.42
CA ALA A 228 -14.34 -4.13 -22.89
C ALA A 228 -14.78 -4.48 -24.31
N THR A 229 -13.86 -4.33 -25.27
CA THR A 229 -14.07 -4.68 -26.68
C THR A 229 -13.76 -6.14 -26.92
#